data_AF-A0A367IS16-F1
#
_entry.id   AF-A0A367IS16-F1
#
_cell.length_a   1.000
_cell.length_b   1.000
_cell.length_c   1.000
_cell.angle_alpha   90.00
_cell.angle_beta   90.00
_cell.angle_gamma   90.00
#
_symmetry.space_group_name_H-M   'P 1'
#
loop_
_entity.id
_entity.type
_entity.pdbx_description
1 polymer ?
#
loop_
_entity_poly.entity_id
_entity_poly.type
_entity_poly.pdbx_seq_one_letter_code
_entity_poly.pdbx_strand_id
1 'polypeptide(L)' 'MTNAISKSQQNEIKLLLSQNKTYAEIMERIPGLKKSTLGRYANKFYPNRVPGTS' A
#
# COMPACT_ATOMS: atom_id res chain seq x y z
N MET A 1 17.72 -10.43 -4.85
CA MET A 1 17.14 -10.44 -3.49
C MET A 1 15.85 -9.64 -3.53
N THR A 2 14.71 -10.29 -3.30
CA THR A 2 13.42 -9.58 -3.21
C THR A 2 13.38 -8.91 -1.85
N ASN A 3 13.67 -7.61 -1.78
CA ASN A 3 13.59 -6.85 -0.54
C ASN A 3 12.15 -6.95 -0.01
N ALA A 4 11.94 -7.87 0.93
CA ALA A 4 10.66 -8.04 1.59
C ALA A 4 10.38 -6.76 2.38
N ILE A 5 9.22 -6.16 2.14
CA ILE A 5 8.77 -4.98 2.87
C ILE A 5 8.74 -5.32 4.36
N SER A 6 9.33 -4.45 5.18
CA SER A 6 9.44 -4.69 6.62
C SER A 6 8.04 -4.73 7.28
N LYS A 7 7.91 -5.41 8.41
CA LYS A 7 6.62 -5.51 9.12
C LYS A 7 6.06 -4.13 9.50
N SER A 8 6.95 -3.16 9.79
CA SER A 8 6.58 -1.76 10.04
C SER A 8 5.93 -1.12 8.80
N GLN A 9 6.59 -1.23 7.65
CA GLN A 9 6.05 -0.72 6.39
C GLN A 9 4.73 -1.40 5.99
N GLN A 10 4.56 -2.69 6.28
CA GLN A 10 3.29 -3.39 6.05
C GLN A 10 2.16 -2.83 6.93
N ASN A 11 2.44 -2.56 8.20
CA ASN A 11 1.47 -1.95 9.11
C ASN A 11 1.10 -0.53 8.66
N GLU A 12 2.08 0.24 8.19
CA GLU A 12 1.86 1.58 7.68
C GLU A 12 1.01 1.56 6.39
N ILE A 13 1.30 0.66 5.45
CA ILE A 13 0.44 0.43 4.27
C ILE A 13 -0.99 0.11 4.71
N LYS A 14 -1.18 -0.79 5.68
CA LYS A 14 -2.51 -1.17 6.18
C LYS A 14 -3.26 0.01 6.80
N LEU A 15 -2.58 0.85 7.56
CA LEU A 15 -3.14 2.06 8.18
C LEU A 15 -3.52 3.10 7.12
N LEU A 16 -2.62 3.41 6.19
CA LEU A 16 -2.90 4.41 5.16
C LEU A 16 -4.01 3.97 4.21
N LEU A 17 -4.04 2.67 3.87
CA LEU A 17 -5.18 2.09 3.18
C LEU A 17 -6.45 2.29 4.02
N SER A 18 -6.48 1.95 5.31
CA SER A 18 -7.69 2.16 6.15
C SER A 18 -8.23 3.60 6.12
N GLN A 19 -7.35 4.59 5.91
CA GLN A 19 -7.67 6.02 5.83
C GLN A 19 -8.17 6.47 4.44
N ASN A 20 -8.48 5.54 3.53
CA ASN A 20 -8.85 5.84 2.14
C ASN A 20 -7.81 6.67 1.35
N LYS A 21 -6.55 6.64 1.77
CA LYS A 21 -5.46 7.30 1.03
C LYS A 21 -5.29 6.70 -0.37
N THR A 22 -4.93 7.56 -1.31
CA THR A 22 -4.60 7.17 -2.68
C THR A 22 -3.25 6.48 -2.75
N TYR A 23 -2.99 5.74 -3.83
CA TYR A 23 -1.70 5.07 -3.98
C TYR A 23 -0.53 6.05 -4.09
N ALA A 24 -0.75 7.25 -4.67
CA ALA A 24 0.25 8.30 -4.74
C ALA A 24 0.68 8.76 -3.34
N GLU A 25 -0.29 9.14 -2.49
CA GLU A 25 -0.01 9.59 -1.12
C GLU A 25 0.69 8.50 -0.29
N ILE A 26 0.32 7.23 -0.48
CA ILE A 26 0.96 6.11 0.22
C ILE A 26 2.41 5.94 -0.23
N MET A 27 2.68 6.09 -1.53
CA MET A 27 4.03 5.99 -2.10
C MET A 27 4.91 7.19 -1.74
N GLU A 28 4.34 8.38 -1.55
CA GLU A 28 5.06 9.54 -1.01
C GLU A 28 5.49 9.32 0.44
N ARG A 29 4.63 8.67 1.24
CA ARG A 29 4.91 8.40 2.65
C ARG A 29 5.88 7.24 2.87
N ILE A 30 5.89 6.26 1.97
CA ILE A 30 6.73 5.06 2.05
C ILE A 30 7.70 5.05 0.86
N PRO A 31 8.86 5.72 0.96
CA PRO A 31 9.82 5.79 -0.13
C PRO A 31 10.31 4.38 -0.51
N GLY A 32 10.35 4.12 -1.82
CA GLY A 32 10.71 2.81 -2.38
C GLY A 32 9.55 1.80 -2.47
N LEU A 33 8.34 2.17 -2.03
CA LEU A 33 7.15 1.34 -2.24
C LEU A 33 6.73 1.36 -3.71
N LYS A 34 6.70 0.18 -4.34
CA LYS A 34 6.18 0.04 -5.71
C LYS A 34 4.66 -0.03 -5.71
N LYS A 35 4.03 0.60 -6.71
CA LYS A 35 2.57 0.52 -6.96
C LYS A 35 2.07 -0.92 -7.06
N SER A 36 2.83 -1.82 -7.70
CA SER A 36 2.49 -3.25 -7.81
C SER A 36 2.47 -3.94 -6.44
N THR A 37 3.43 -3.63 -5.57
CA THR A 37 3.46 -4.15 -4.21
C THR A 37 2.29 -3.60 -3.39
N LEU A 38 2.01 -2.31 -3.49
CA LEU A 38 0.87 -1.68 -2.84
C LEU A 38 -0.46 -2.31 -3.30
N GLY A 39 -0.64 -2.57 -4.60
CA GLY A 39 -1.82 -3.26 -5.13
C GLY A 39 -2.00 -4.68 -4.56
N ARG A 40 -0.90 -5.44 -4.39
CA ARG A 40 -0.95 -6.75 -3.73
C ARG A 40 -1.41 -6.63 -2.27
N TYR A 41 -0.86 -5.68 -1.52
CA TYR A 41 -1.25 -5.46 -0.12
C TYR A 41 -2.66 -4.88 0.02
N ALA A 42 -3.09 -4.02 -0.89
CA ALA A 42 -4.45 -3.50 -0.93
C ALA A 42 -5.46 -4.64 -1.13
N ASN A 43 -5.25 -5.52 -2.12
CA ASN A 43 -6.09 -6.69 -2.30
C ASN A 43 -6.02 -7.66 -1.12
N LYS A 44 -4.84 -7.84 -0.51
CA LYS A 44 -4.66 -8.72 0.64
C LYS A 44 -5.39 -8.24 1.89
N PHE A 45 -5.36 -6.94 2.18
CA PHE A 45 -5.96 -6.37 3.39
C PHE A 45 -7.42 -5.94 3.18
N TYR A 46 -7.76 -5.50 1.97
CA TYR A 46 -9.06 -4.94 1.59
C TYR A 46 -9.45 -5.41 0.18
N PRO A 47 -9.86 -6.68 0.01
CA PRO A 47 -10.13 -7.29 -1.30
C PRO A 47 -11.26 -6.61 -2.10
N ASN A 48 -12.19 -5.93 -1.43
CA ASN A 48 -13.30 -5.22 -2.06
C ASN A 48 -13.04 -3.73 -2.27
N ARG A 49 -11.80 -3.27 -2.07
CA ARG A 49 -11.47 -1.85 -2.23
C ARG A 49 -11.33 -1.54 -3.70
N VAL A 50 -12.18 -0.65 -4.21
CA VAL A 50 -12.02 -0.08 -5.55
C VAL A 50 -10.66 0.64 -5.57
N PRO A 51 -9.69 0.26 -6.42
CA PRO A 51 -8.47 1.03 -6.57
C PRO A 51 -8.89 2.42 -7.04
N GLY A 52 -8.59 3.44 -6.24
CA GLY A 52 -8.96 4.82 -6.56
C GLY A 52 -8.41 5.16 -7.94
N THR A 53 -9.31 5.24 -8.92
CA THR A 53 -9.01 5.75 -10.26
C THR A 53 -8.86 7.26 -10.12
N SER A 54 -7.61 7.71 -10.02
CA SER A 54 -7.21 9.09 -10.23
C SER A 54 -5.93 9.08 -11.05
#